data_AF-A0A965LUZ3-F1
#
_entry.id   AF-A0A965LUZ3-F1
#
_cell.length_a   1.000
_cell.length_b   1.000
_cell.length_c   1.000
_cell.angle_alpha   90.00
_cell.angle_beta   90.00
_cell.angle_gamma   90.00
#
_symmetry.space_group_name_H-M   'P 1'
#
loop_
_entity.id
_entity.type
_entity.pdbx_description
1 polymer ?
#
loop_
_entity_poly.entity_id
_entity_poly.type
_entity_poly.pdbx_seq_one_letter_code
_entity_poly.pdbx_strand_id
1 'polypeptide(L)'
;MKYATWTIKRPEGTTPEPTIRENGGTASGGLMLNTDTVLGYMSDDATTTGLSEWNVTVKTQQEALALAQAVNPECFLADDGTIQAPPPDII
;
A
#
# COMPACT_ATOMS: atom_id res chain seq x y z
N MET A 1 3.06 12.04 1.70
CA MET A 1 3.07 10.62 1.25
C MET A 1 1.92 10.38 0.30
N LYS A 2 2.04 9.40 -0.60
CA LYS A 2 0.97 8.92 -1.47
C LYS A 2 0.48 7.56 -0.99
N TYR A 3 -0.81 7.30 -1.13
CA TYR A 3 -1.38 5.97 -0.98
C TYR A 3 -1.42 5.28 -2.34
N ALA A 4 -1.15 3.99 -2.40
CA ALA A 4 -1.28 3.22 -3.62
C ALA A 4 -1.62 1.77 -3.35
N THR A 5 -2.24 1.14 -4.34
CA THR A 5 -2.41 -0.31 -4.39
C THR A 5 -1.49 -0.92 -5.44
N TRP A 6 -0.95 -2.11 -5.17
CA TRP A 6 -0.16 -2.87 -6.15
C TRP A 6 -0.34 -4.37 -5.96
N THR A 7 -0.11 -5.11 -7.03
CA THR A 7 -0.14 -6.57 -7.07
C THR A 7 1.24 -7.15 -6.74
N ILE A 8 1.33 -8.06 -5.77
CA ILE A 8 2.50 -8.91 -5.54
C ILE A 8 2.56 -9.95 -6.65
N LYS A 9 3.71 -10.05 -7.34
CA LYS A 9 3.90 -11.05 -8.39
C LYS A 9 4.45 -12.34 -7.81
N ARG A 10 3.71 -13.42 -8.02
CA ARG A 10 4.02 -14.79 -7.58
C ARG A 10 4.64 -15.60 -8.74
N PRO A 11 5.45 -16.63 -8.45
CA PRO A 11 5.82 -17.14 -7.12
C PRO A 11 6.93 -16.36 -6.41
N GLU A 12 7.65 -15.48 -7.12
CA GLU A 12 8.86 -14.82 -6.64
C GLU A 12 8.60 -13.81 -5.51
N GLY A 13 7.36 -13.35 -5.38
CA GLY A 13 6.96 -12.36 -4.39
C GLY A 13 7.47 -10.96 -4.71
N THR A 14 7.68 -10.63 -6.00
CA THR A 14 8.19 -9.31 -6.37
C THR A 14 7.14 -8.23 -6.20
N THR A 15 7.61 -7.03 -5.88
CA THR A 15 6.82 -5.85 -5.55
C THR A 15 7.49 -4.61 -6.17
N PRO A 16 6.81 -3.45 -6.31
CA PRO A 16 7.36 -2.30 -7.03
C PRO A 16 8.45 -1.53 -6.26
N GLU A 17 8.66 -1.81 -4.97
CA GLU A 17 9.60 -1.09 -4.10
C GLU A 17 11.03 -0.97 -4.68
N PRO A 18 11.65 -2.03 -5.25
CA PRO A 18 12.99 -1.92 -5.82
C PRO A 18 13.06 -0.92 -6.98
N THR A 19 12.10 -0.97 -7.92
CA THR A 19 12.05 -0.06 -9.08
C THR A 19 11.74 1.37 -8.65
N ILE A 20 10.86 1.57 -7.67
CA ILE A 20 10.60 2.89 -7.08
C ILE A 20 11.89 3.48 -6.48
N ARG A 21 12.66 2.66 -5.77
CA ARG A 21 13.94 3.05 -5.16
C ARG A 21 15.01 3.38 -6.21
N GLU A 22 15.10 2.62 -7.29
CA GLU A 22 15.99 2.94 -8.43
C GLU A 22 15.64 4.27 -9.09
N ASN A 23 14.35 4.63 -9.09
CA ASN A 23 13.86 5.93 -9.57
C ASN A 23 13.97 7.07 -8.54
N GLY A 24 14.59 6.83 -7.38
CA GLY A 24 14.84 7.84 -6.35
C GLY A 24 13.70 8.04 -5.33
N GLY A 25 12.61 7.30 -5.42
CA GLY A 25 11.51 7.35 -4.44
C GLY A 25 11.64 6.27 -3.37
N THR A 26 10.67 6.20 -2.47
CA THR A 26 10.50 5.08 -1.52
C THR A 26 9.07 4.55 -1.55
N ALA A 27 8.91 3.27 -1.22
CA ALA A 27 7.61 2.67 -1.04
C ALA A 27 7.66 1.59 0.05
N SER A 28 6.52 1.35 0.70
CA SER A 28 6.38 0.37 1.76
C SER A 28 4.95 -0.18 1.78
N GLY A 29 4.81 -1.50 1.80
CA GLY A 29 3.52 -2.16 2.00
C GLY A 29 2.95 -1.93 3.41
N GLY A 30 1.64 -1.70 3.50
CA GLY A 30 0.93 -1.50 4.76
C GLY A 30 0.00 -2.66 5.10
N LEU A 31 -1.01 -2.89 4.27
CA LEU A 31 -2.09 -3.85 4.51
C LEU A 31 -2.30 -4.74 3.27
N MET A 32 -2.52 -6.04 3.48
CA MET A 32 -3.00 -6.93 2.42
C MET A 32 -4.50 -6.75 2.21
N LEU A 33 -4.92 -6.36 1.01
CA LEU A 33 -6.34 -6.27 0.62
C LEU A 33 -6.91 -7.64 0.22
N ASN A 34 -6.06 -8.53 -0.27
CA ASN A 34 -6.34 -9.93 -0.59
C ASN A 34 -5.00 -10.67 -0.69
N THR A 35 -5.00 -11.90 -1.22
CA THR A 35 -3.81 -12.76 -1.32
C THR A 35 -2.61 -12.12 -2.02
N ASP A 36 -2.87 -11.27 -3.01
CA ASP A 36 -1.84 -10.72 -3.89
C ASP A 36 -1.92 -9.21 -4.07
N THR A 37 -2.81 -8.50 -3.38
CA THR A 37 -2.93 -7.04 -3.50
C THR A 37 -2.57 -6.37 -2.18
N VAL A 38 -1.63 -5.43 -2.24
CA VAL A 38 -1.20 -4.61 -1.12
C VAL A 38 -1.82 -3.22 -1.26
N LEU A 39 -2.31 -2.68 -0.17
CA LEU A 39 -2.42 -1.24 0.05
C LEU A 39 -1.16 -0.79 0.79
N GLY A 40 -0.46 0.20 0.25
CA GLY A 40 0.72 0.75 0.90
C GLY A 40 0.97 2.20 0.54
N TYR A 41 2.18 2.63 0.85
CA TYR A 41 2.57 4.03 0.86
C TYR A 41 3.77 4.24 -0.05
N MET A 42 3.80 5.38 -0.73
CA MET A 42 4.95 5.84 -1.51
C MET A 42 5.33 7.25 -1.07
N SER A 43 6.60 7.62 -1.23
CA SER A 43 7.03 9.01 -1.04
C SER A 43 6.36 9.94 -2.06
N ASP A 44 6.29 11.24 -1.76
CA ASP A 44 5.60 12.21 -2.62
C ASP A 44 6.30 12.42 -3.97
N ASP A 45 7.60 12.18 -4.03
CA ASP A 45 8.43 12.20 -5.23
C ASP A 45 8.43 10.88 -6.01
N ALA A 46 7.86 9.80 -5.44
CA ALA A 46 7.78 8.51 -6.13
C ALA A 46 6.93 8.61 -7.41
N THR A 47 7.43 7.99 -8.48
CA THR A 47 6.79 7.91 -9.80
C THR A 47 6.21 6.52 -10.03
N THR A 48 5.18 6.41 -10.86
CA THR A 48 4.63 5.11 -11.30
C THR A 48 5.19 4.63 -12.64
N THR A 49 6.17 5.34 -13.20
CA THR A 49 6.82 4.97 -14.47
C THR A 49 7.57 3.65 -14.30
N GLY A 50 7.36 2.72 -15.23
CA GLY A 50 8.01 1.40 -15.20
C GLY A 50 7.39 0.42 -14.21
N LEU A 51 6.27 0.75 -13.57
CA LEU A 51 5.63 -0.12 -12.55
C LEU A 51 4.42 -0.90 -13.07
N SER A 52 4.23 -0.96 -14.40
CA SER A 52 3.05 -1.57 -15.01
C SER A 52 2.89 -3.05 -14.67
N GLU A 53 3.99 -3.76 -14.40
CA GLU A 53 3.93 -5.19 -14.05
C GLU A 53 3.23 -5.47 -12.70
N TRP A 54 3.23 -4.50 -11.77
CA TRP A 54 2.57 -4.60 -10.46
C TRP A 54 1.22 -3.88 -10.41
N ASN A 55 0.69 -3.38 -11.54
CA ASN A 55 -0.59 -2.66 -11.60
C ASN A 55 -0.72 -1.51 -10.58
N VAL A 56 0.37 -0.76 -10.36
CA VAL A 56 0.39 0.29 -9.34
C VAL A 56 -0.67 1.35 -9.63
N THR A 57 -1.57 1.57 -8.67
CA THR A 57 -2.64 2.57 -8.77
C THR A 57 -2.59 3.50 -7.57
N VAL A 58 -2.36 4.80 -7.81
CA VAL A 58 -2.41 5.82 -6.76
C VAL A 58 -3.85 6.00 -6.28
N LYS A 59 -4.00 6.17 -4.96
CA LYS A 59 -5.27 6.38 -4.27
C LYS A 59 -5.22 7.70 -3.51
N THR A 60 -6.37 8.33 -3.38
CA THR A 60 -6.58 9.33 -2.33
C THR A 60 -6.57 8.67 -0.96
N GLN A 61 -6.33 9.45 0.10
CA GLN A 61 -6.40 8.98 1.47
C GLN A 61 -7.77 8.37 1.80
N GLN A 62 -8.86 8.99 1.33
CA GLN A 62 -10.22 8.52 1.58
C GLN A 62 -10.48 7.16 0.92
N GLU A 63 -10.05 6.97 -0.33
CA GLU A 63 -10.16 5.68 -1.03
C GLU A 63 -9.31 4.60 -0.36
N ALA A 64 -8.10 4.94 0.07
CA ALA A 64 -7.21 4.02 0.78
C ALA A 64 -7.83 3.54 2.10
N LEU A 65 -8.38 4.47 2.91
CA LEU A 65 -9.06 4.13 4.15
C LEU A 65 -10.30 3.25 3.90
N ALA A 66 -11.11 3.58 2.90
CA ALA A 66 -12.28 2.78 2.53
C ALA A 66 -11.90 1.35 2.09
N LEU A 67 -10.81 1.19 1.34
CA LEU A 67 -10.28 -0.13 0.96
C LEU A 67 -9.82 -0.94 2.17
N ALA A 68 -9.13 -0.31 3.11
CA ALA A 68 -8.71 -0.97 4.34
C ALA A 68 -9.91 -1.38 5.21
N GLN A 69 -10.90 -0.51 5.34
CA GLN A 69 -12.13 -0.76 6.10
C GLN A 69 -13.01 -1.85 5.47
N ALA A 70 -12.90 -2.09 4.17
CA ALA A 70 -13.54 -3.23 3.52
C ALA A 70 -12.94 -4.58 3.94
N VAL A 71 -11.67 -4.60 4.39
CA VAL A 71 -10.97 -5.81 4.89
C VAL A 71 -11.15 -5.95 6.39
N ASN A 72 -10.95 -4.86 7.13
CA ASN A 72 -11.20 -4.78 8.57
C ASN A 72 -11.90 -3.45 8.87
N PRO A 73 -13.21 -3.46 9.21
CA PRO A 73 -13.98 -2.24 9.47
C PRO A 73 -13.42 -1.32 10.56
N GLU A 74 -12.58 -1.84 11.45
CA GLU A 74 -11.98 -1.07 12.53
C GLU A 74 -10.70 -0.31 12.12
N CYS A 75 -10.25 -0.46 10.88
CA CYS A 75 -9.12 0.32 10.37
C CYS A 75 -9.38 1.83 10.47
N PHE A 76 -8.34 2.57 10.88
CA PHE A 76 -8.39 4.01 11.08
C PHE A 76 -7.13 4.69 10.53
N LEU A 77 -7.22 6.00 10.29
CA LEU A 77 -6.09 6.84 9.91
C LEU A 77 -5.38 7.34 11.18
N ALA A 78 -4.10 7.03 11.33
CA ALA A 78 -3.26 7.49 12.43
C ALA A 78 -2.71 8.92 12.17
N ASP A 79 -2.18 9.55 13.22
CA ASP A 79 -1.64 10.92 13.17
C ASP A 79 -0.44 11.06 12.22
N ASP A 80 0.29 9.97 11.95
CA ASP A 80 1.40 9.93 11.00
C ASP A 80 0.95 9.75 9.53
N GLY A 81 -0.36 9.68 9.30
CA GLY A 81 -0.98 9.47 8.00
C GLY A 81 -1.04 8.00 7.56
N THR A 82 -0.50 7.05 8.33
CA THR A 82 -0.66 5.62 8.02
C THR A 82 -2.05 5.12 8.38
N ILE A 83 -2.51 4.10 7.66
CA ILE A 83 -3.70 3.33 8.01
C ILE A 83 -3.29 2.17 8.90
N GLN A 84 -3.90 2.10 10.08
CA GLN A 84 -3.64 1.06 11.08
C GLN A 84 -4.91 0.26 11.33
N ALA A 85 -4.73 -1.01 11.73
CA ALA A 85 -5.78 -1.80 12.35
C ALA A 85 -5.61 -1.72 13.87
N PRO A 86 -6.70 -1.80 14.66
CA PRO A 86 -6.57 -1.90 16.10
C PRO A 86 -5.73 -3.13 16.46
N PRO A 87 -4.99 -3.09 17.59
CA PRO A 87 -4.33 -4.28 18.10
C PRO A 87 -5.39 -5.38 18.32
N PRO A 88 -5.05 -6.66 18.05
CA PRO A 88 -5.96 -7.74 18.34
C PRO A 88 -6.31 -7.76 19.84
N ASP A 89 -7.57 -8.08 20.16
CA ASP A 89 -7.99 -8.27 21.54
C ASP A 89 -7.10 -9.31 22.22
N ILE A 90 -6.54 -8.95 23.38
CA ILE A 90 -5.84 -9.91 24.24
C ILE A 90 -6.93 -10.72 24.96
N ILE A 91 -7.30 -11.87 24.39
CA ILE A 91 -8.15 -12.89 25.03
C ILE A 91 -7.35 -13.78 25.99
#